data_AF-A0A7U9WVD6-F1
#
_entry.id   AF-A0A7U9WVD6-F1
#
_cell.length_a   1.000
_cell.length_b   1.000
_cell.length_c   1.000
_cell.angle_alpha   90.00
_cell.angle_beta   90.00
_cell.angle_gamma   90.00
#
_symmetry.space_group_name_H-M   'P 1'
#
loop_
_entity.id
_entity.type
_entity.pdbx_description
1 polymer ?
#
loop_
_entity_poly.entity_id
_entity_poly.type
_entity_poly.pdbx_seq_one_letter_code
_entity_poly.pdbx_strand_id
1 'polypeptide(L)'
;MKRRLEIIENANPVLVVSIHQNSYHEEYVKGAQVFYYTTSEKSKNLAEMLQEQLQKLDAENKRQAKGNDSYFLLKKTSRPIAIVECGFLSNGEEAEALSTPLYQEKLAWNIHMGIMKYISTL
;
A
#
# COMPACT_ATOMS: atom_id res chain seq x y z
N MET A 1 -15.65 7.05 -2.36
CA MET A 1 -14.42 7.85 -2.52
C MET A 1 -14.49 9.24 -1.89
N LYS A 2 -15.46 10.11 -2.23
CA LYS A 2 -15.55 11.48 -1.67
C LYS A 2 -15.52 11.56 -0.13
N ARG A 3 -16.26 10.69 0.55
CA ARG A 3 -16.27 10.61 2.02
C ARG A 3 -14.91 10.26 2.65
N ARG A 4 -14.12 9.39 2.00
CA ARG A 4 -12.75 9.09 2.46
C ARG A 4 -11.87 10.34 2.38
N LEU A 5 -11.95 11.05 1.26
CA LEU A 5 -11.22 12.30 1.07
C LEU A 5 -11.60 13.35 2.13
N GLU A 6 -12.90 13.54 2.38
CA GLU A 6 -13.38 14.46 3.42
C GLU A 6 -12.81 14.13 4.81
N ILE A 7 -12.84 12.86 5.22
CA ILE A 7 -12.25 12.41 6.49
C ILE A 7 -10.76 12.72 6.54
N ILE A 8 -10.02 12.42 5.46
CA ILE A 8 -8.58 12.66 5.37
C ILE A 8 -8.26 14.15 5.48
N GLU A 9 -8.92 14.99 4.70
CA GLU A 9 -8.64 16.43 4.69
C GLU A 9 -9.01 17.07 6.04
N ASN A 10 -10.12 16.65 6.67
CA ASN A 10 -10.52 17.13 7.99
C ASN A 10 -9.54 16.68 9.10
N ALA A 11 -9.03 15.45 9.02
CA ALA A 11 -8.07 14.92 10.00
C ALA A 11 -6.66 15.53 9.86
N ASN A 12 -6.35 16.14 8.72
CA ASN A 12 -5.08 16.82 8.45
C ASN A 12 -3.84 15.96 8.81
N PRO A 13 -3.76 14.68 8.39
CA PRO A 13 -2.74 13.76 8.88
C PRO A 13 -1.35 14.07 8.31
N VAL A 14 -0.32 13.54 8.97
CA VAL A 14 1.07 13.58 8.47
C VAL A 14 1.22 12.77 7.18
N LEU A 15 0.54 11.62 7.09
CA LEU A 15 0.49 10.74 5.92
C LEU A 15 -0.80 9.91 5.92
N VAL A 16 -1.10 9.29 4.79
CA VAL A 16 -2.25 8.39 4.62
C VAL A 16 -1.80 7.06 3.99
N VAL A 17 -2.30 5.96 4.52
CA VAL A 17 -2.17 4.63 3.91
C VAL A 17 -3.56 4.06 3.67
N SER A 18 -3.90 3.78 2.42
CA SER A 18 -5.15 3.11 2.05
C SER A 18 -4.87 1.63 1.82
N ILE A 19 -5.51 0.76 2.59
CA ILE A 19 -5.33 -0.70 2.54
C ILE A 19 -6.32 -1.33 1.55
N HIS A 20 -5.81 -2.14 0.64
CA HIS A 20 -6.56 -2.77 -0.45
C HIS A 20 -6.07 -4.21 -0.71
N GLN A 21 -6.86 -4.95 -1.48
CA GLN A 21 -6.47 -6.23 -2.06
C GLN A 21 -6.68 -6.16 -3.56
N ASN A 22 -5.73 -6.73 -4.29
CA ASN A 22 -5.71 -6.68 -5.74
C ASN A 22 -6.51 -7.83 -6.34
N SER A 23 -6.79 -7.72 -7.64
CA SER A 23 -7.36 -8.79 -8.43
C SER A 23 -6.86 -8.64 -9.86
N TYR A 24 -6.49 -9.76 -10.48
CA TYR A 24 -6.07 -9.80 -11.87
C TYR A 24 -6.68 -11.02 -12.56
N HIS A 25 -6.62 -11.07 -13.90
CA HIS A 25 -7.30 -12.10 -14.66
C HIS A 25 -6.54 -13.43 -14.68
N GLU A 26 -5.21 -13.39 -14.66
CA GLU A 26 -4.38 -14.58 -14.50
C GLU A 26 -4.09 -14.88 -13.02
N GLU A 27 -4.46 -16.09 -12.60
CA GLU A 27 -4.33 -16.58 -11.23
C GLU A 27 -2.88 -16.58 -10.70
N TYR A 28 -1.89 -16.83 -11.57
CA TYR A 28 -0.49 -16.89 -11.16
C TYR A 28 0.09 -15.53 -10.73
N VAL A 29 -0.61 -14.42 -10.98
CA VAL A 29 -0.15 -13.09 -10.59
C VAL A 29 -0.30 -12.90 -9.09
N LYS A 30 0.84 -12.70 -8.41
CA LYS A 30 0.92 -12.55 -6.96
C LYS A 30 1.82 -11.39 -6.50
N GLY A 31 1.83 -11.13 -5.21
CA GLY A 31 2.76 -10.26 -4.50
C GLY A 31 2.20 -8.86 -4.19
N ALA A 32 2.43 -8.40 -2.97
CA ALA A 32 2.01 -7.07 -2.52
C ALA A 32 2.66 -5.92 -3.33
N GLN A 33 1.89 -4.86 -3.58
CA GLN A 33 2.25 -3.73 -4.43
C GLN A 33 1.80 -2.42 -3.80
N VAL A 34 2.70 -1.43 -3.74
CA VAL A 34 2.37 -0.09 -3.25
C VAL A 34 2.29 0.88 -4.43
N PHE A 35 1.27 1.73 -4.44
CA PHE A 35 1.04 2.76 -5.43
C PHE A 35 1.12 4.16 -4.82
N TYR A 36 1.67 5.09 -5.59
CA TYR A 36 1.75 6.51 -5.24
C TYR A 36 1.39 7.39 -6.44
N TYR A 37 1.05 8.67 -6.20
CA TYR A 37 0.78 9.59 -7.30
C TYR A 37 2.08 9.95 -8.03
N THR A 38 2.15 9.72 -9.35
CA THR A 38 3.40 9.80 -10.14
C THR A 38 4.23 11.07 -9.91
N THR A 39 3.60 12.21 -9.68
CA THR A 39 4.29 13.50 -9.50
C THR A 39 4.56 13.89 -8.04
N SER A 40 4.22 13.03 -7.07
CA SER A 40 4.38 13.31 -5.64
C SER A 40 5.64 12.64 -5.09
N GLU A 41 6.71 13.40 -4.91
CA GLU A 41 7.97 12.90 -4.34
C GLU A 41 7.80 12.39 -2.90
N LYS A 42 7.05 13.12 -2.06
CA LYS A 42 6.76 12.68 -0.68
C LYS A 42 6.00 11.35 -0.64
N SER A 43 5.03 11.16 -1.54
CA SER A 43 4.26 9.91 -1.62
C SER A 43 5.09 8.78 -2.21
N LYS A 44 6.00 9.09 -3.15
CA LYS A 44 6.97 8.13 -3.69
C LYS A 44 7.85 7.58 -2.57
N ASN A 45 8.47 8.45 -1.76
CA ASN A 45 9.34 8.03 -0.66
C ASN A 45 8.58 7.16 0.36
N LEU A 46 7.34 7.53 0.71
CA LEU A 46 6.47 6.72 1.57
C LEU A 46 6.21 5.33 0.93
N ALA A 47 5.85 5.30 -0.35
CA ALA A 47 5.52 4.06 -1.03
C ALA A 47 6.71 3.11 -1.19
N GLU A 48 7.91 3.64 -1.45
CA GLU A 48 9.14 2.86 -1.53
C GLU A 48 9.49 2.22 -0.17
N MET A 49 9.39 2.97 0.93
CA MET A 49 9.63 2.44 2.27
C MET A 49 8.60 1.38 2.68
N LEU A 50 7.33 1.56 2.31
CA LEU A 50 6.29 0.55 2.51
C LEU A 50 6.56 -0.71 1.68
N GLN A 51 6.89 -0.55 0.39
CA GLN A 51 7.17 -1.68 -0.50
C GLN A 51 8.36 -2.51 -0.01
N GLU A 52 9.43 -1.86 0.47
CA GLU A 52 10.60 -2.54 1.04
C GLU A 52 10.24 -3.43 2.23
N GLN A 53 9.33 -3.00 3.12
CA GLN A 53 8.88 -3.87 4.22
C GLN A 53 8.01 -5.02 3.72
N LEU A 54 7.11 -4.76 2.76
CA LEU A 54 6.23 -5.81 2.22
C LEU A 54 7.00 -6.90 1.47
N GLN A 55 8.13 -6.58 0.83
CA GLN A 55 9.04 -7.57 0.23
C GLN A 55 9.66 -8.53 1.25
N LYS A 56 9.62 -8.22 2.56
CA LYS A 56 10.12 -9.13 3.61
C LYS A 56 9.13 -10.24 3.96
N LEU A 57 7.87 -10.10 3.57
CA LEU A 57 6.82 -11.12 3.81
C LEU A 57 6.90 -12.27 2.81
N ASP A 58 7.40 -11.98 1.61
CA ASP A 58 7.57 -12.93 0.54
C ASP A 58 8.84 -12.60 -0.25
N ALA A 59 9.85 -13.47 -0.14
CA ALA A 59 11.13 -13.30 -0.80
C ALA A 59 11.02 -13.35 -2.35
N GLU A 60 9.94 -13.94 -2.88
CA GLU A 60 9.65 -13.97 -4.32
C GLU A 60 9.03 -12.67 -4.82
N ASN A 61 8.47 -11.84 -3.92
CA ASN A 61 7.91 -10.55 -4.30
C ASN A 61 9.01 -9.57 -4.76
N LYS A 62 9.16 -9.39 -6.07
CA LYS A 62 10.11 -8.44 -6.68
C LYS A 62 9.49 -7.10 -7.08
N ARG A 63 8.22 -6.86 -6.72
CA ARG A 63 7.50 -5.65 -7.10
C ARG A 63 8.13 -4.40 -6.49
N GLN A 64 8.18 -3.33 -7.28
CA GLN A 64 8.68 -2.02 -6.86
C GLN A 64 7.52 -1.05 -6.72
N ALA A 65 7.61 -0.07 -5.82
CA ALA A 65 6.58 0.96 -5.68
C ALA A 65 6.26 1.58 -7.04
N LYS A 66 4.98 1.68 -7.39
CA LYS A 66 4.54 2.00 -8.75
C LYS A 66 3.78 3.32 -8.80
N GLY A 67 4.25 4.22 -9.66
CA GLY A 67 3.54 5.46 -9.95
C GLY A 67 2.19 5.19 -10.63
N ASN A 68 1.17 5.94 -10.24
CA ASN A 68 -0.17 5.93 -10.83
C ASN A 68 -0.70 7.37 -10.92
N ASP A 69 -1.38 7.70 -12.00
CA ASP A 69 -1.91 9.05 -12.28
C ASP A 69 -3.46 9.13 -12.32
N SER A 70 -4.13 7.98 -12.15
CA SER A 70 -5.57 7.84 -12.36
C SER A 70 -6.35 7.60 -11.06
N TYR A 71 -5.72 7.02 -10.04
CA TYR A 71 -6.39 6.66 -8.79
C TYR A 71 -6.84 7.90 -8.01
N PHE A 72 -8.15 7.97 -7.75
CA PHE A 72 -8.80 9.16 -7.19
C PHE A 72 -8.15 9.65 -5.88
N LEU A 73 -7.86 8.75 -4.92
CA LEU A 73 -7.28 9.17 -3.63
C LEU A 73 -5.86 9.68 -3.79
N LEU A 74 -5.04 9.01 -4.60
CA LEU A 74 -3.66 9.45 -4.86
C LEU A 74 -3.64 10.84 -5.49
N LYS A 75 -4.57 11.10 -6.42
CA LYS A 75 -4.68 12.36 -7.14
C LYS A 75 -5.28 13.51 -6.31
N LYS A 76 -6.19 13.23 -5.38
CA LYS A 76 -7.01 14.26 -4.72
C LYS A 76 -6.63 14.55 -3.27
N THR A 77 -5.86 13.69 -2.64
CA THR A 77 -5.41 13.90 -1.25
C THR A 77 -4.28 14.92 -1.21
N SER A 78 -4.38 15.91 -0.33
CA SER A 78 -3.36 16.97 -0.18
C SER A 78 -2.11 16.53 0.58
N ARG A 79 -2.20 15.39 1.28
CA ARG A 79 -1.15 14.79 2.12
C ARG A 79 -0.40 13.66 1.42
N PRO A 80 0.82 13.33 1.87
CA PRO A 80 1.50 12.12 1.41
C PRO A 80 0.58 10.90 1.55
N ILE A 81 0.34 10.19 0.45
CA ILE A 81 -0.60 9.07 0.42
C ILE A 81 -0.05 7.91 -0.41
N ALA A 82 -0.22 6.70 0.11
CA ALA A 82 0.03 5.47 -0.61
C ALA A 82 -1.20 4.56 -0.58
N ILE A 83 -1.41 3.79 -1.65
CA ILE A 83 -2.34 2.66 -1.67
C ILE A 83 -1.49 1.40 -1.57
N VAL A 84 -1.74 0.58 -0.55
CA VAL A 84 -1.09 -0.72 -0.37
C VAL A 84 -2.07 -1.79 -0.84
N GLU A 85 -1.75 -2.43 -1.97
CA GLU A 85 -2.36 -3.68 -2.38
C GLU A 85 -1.63 -4.82 -1.69
N CYS A 86 -2.28 -5.46 -0.73
CA CYS A 86 -1.64 -6.42 0.18
C CYS A 86 -1.32 -7.79 -0.43
N GLY A 87 -1.88 -8.09 -1.61
CA GLY A 87 -1.82 -9.37 -2.32
C GLY A 87 -3.02 -9.48 -3.27
N PHE A 88 -3.10 -10.54 -4.06
CA PHE A 88 -4.15 -10.76 -5.06
C PHE A 88 -5.20 -11.77 -4.56
N LEU A 89 -6.47 -11.35 -4.47
CA LEU A 89 -7.59 -12.26 -4.17
C LEU A 89 -7.87 -13.25 -5.31
N SER A 90 -7.39 -12.94 -6.52
CA SER A 90 -7.48 -13.82 -7.68
C SER A 90 -6.43 -14.94 -7.67
N ASN A 91 -5.46 -14.90 -6.76
CA ASN A 91 -4.49 -15.96 -6.53
C ASN A 91 -4.93 -16.78 -5.31
N GLY A 92 -5.17 -18.08 -5.47
CA GLY A 92 -5.73 -18.93 -4.40
C GLY A 92 -4.87 -18.97 -3.13
N GLU A 93 -3.55 -19.10 -3.28
CA GLU A 93 -2.61 -19.14 -2.16
C GLU A 93 -2.57 -17.80 -1.39
N GLU A 94 -2.52 -16.67 -2.10
CA GLU A 94 -2.57 -15.36 -1.46
C GLU A 94 -3.93 -15.08 -0.81
N ALA A 95 -5.04 -15.48 -1.45
CA ALA A 95 -6.37 -15.30 -0.88
C ALA A 95 -6.55 -16.07 0.44
N GLU A 96 -6.07 -17.32 0.50
CA GLU A 96 -6.04 -18.10 1.74
C GLU A 96 -5.17 -17.41 2.80
N ALA A 97 -3.93 -17.05 2.46
CA ALA A 97 -3.02 -16.39 3.38
C ALA A 97 -3.63 -15.07 3.94
N LEU A 98 -4.17 -14.21 3.07
CA LEU A 98 -4.81 -12.93 3.42
C LEU A 98 -5.99 -13.08 4.39
N SER A 99 -6.61 -14.26 4.44
CA SER A 99 -7.71 -14.56 5.38
C SER A 99 -7.24 -15.03 6.75
N THR A 100 -5.96 -15.38 6.91
CA THR A 100 -5.43 -15.88 8.19
C THR A 100 -5.04 -14.76 9.14
N PRO A 101 -5.38 -14.85 10.45
CA PRO A 101 -4.99 -13.83 11.43
C PRO A 101 -3.48 -13.62 11.52
N LEU A 102 -2.70 -14.69 11.46
CA LEU A 102 -1.24 -14.62 11.54
C LEU A 102 -0.63 -13.85 10.37
N TYR A 103 -1.13 -14.05 9.15
CA TYR A 103 -0.63 -13.29 8.00
C TYR A 103 -1.06 -11.83 8.05
N GLN A 104 -2.29 -11.54 8.47
CA GLN A 104 -2.78 -10.17 8.67
C GLN A 104 -1.94 -9.42 9.73
N GLU A 105 -1.54 -10.09 10.81
CA GLU A 105 -0.65 -9.51 11.82
C GLU A 105 0.74 -9.20 11.25
N LYS A 106 1.36 -10.14 10.52
CA LYS A 106 2.64 -9.92 9.84
C LYS A 106 2.56 -8.77 8.83
N LEU A 107 1.46 -8.68 8.09
CA LEU A 107 1.20 -7.62 7.13
C LEU A 107 1.07 -6.26 7.81
N ALA A 108 0.23 -6.17 8.85
CA ALA A 108 0.05 -4.96 9.65
C ALA A 108 1.38 -4.50 10.29
N TRP A 109 2.18 -5.43 10.81
CA TRP A 109 3.50 -5.15 11.36
C TRP A 109 4.44 -4.54 10.32
N ASN A 110 4.51 -5.10 9.11
CA ASN A 110 5.41 -4.57 8.08
C ASN A 110 4.94 -3.21 7.54
N ILE A 111 3.63 -3.00 7.42
CA ILE A 111 3.07 -1.69 7.07
C ILE A 111 3.40 -0.66 8.17
N HIS A 112 3.24 -1.03 9.44
CA HIS A 112 3.64 -0.20 10.58
C HIS A 112 5.12 0.18 10.52
N MET A 113 6.02 -0.79 10.29
CA MET A 113 7.45 -0.52 10.17
C MET A 113 7.78 0.43 9.01
N GLY A 114 7.08 0.32 7.88
CA GLY A 114 7.24 1.23 6.75
C GLY A 114 6.77 2.65 7.06
N ILE A 115 5.64 2.77 7.77
CA ILE A 115 5.13 4.06 8.27
C ILE A 115 6.13 4.70 9.24
N MET A 116 6.65 3.94 10.21
CA MET A 116 7.61 4.45 11.19
C MET A 116 8.92 4.86 10.53
N LYS A 117 9.40 4.09 9.55
CA LYS A 117 10.59 4.45 8.76
C LYS A 117 10.38 5.79 8.06
N TYR A 118 9.24 6.00 7.41
CA TYR A 118 8.93 7.29 6.79
C TYR A 118 8.85 8.44 7.80
N ILE A 119 8.13 8.25 8.91
CA ILE A 119 8.00 9.29 9.95
C ILE A 119 9.38 9.69 10.50
N SER A 120 10.32 8.75 10.64
CA SER A 120 11.67 9.06 11.12
C SER A 120 12.52 9.91 10.16
N THR A 121 12.05 10.12 8.91
CA THR A 121 12.71 10.97 7.91
C THR A 121 12.11 12.37 7.78
N LEU A 122 11.03 12.65 8.51
CA LEU A 122 10.38 13.97 8.55
C LEU A 122 11.12 14.94 9.45
#